data_AF-A0A1N7RX90-F1
#
_entry.id   AF-A0A1N7RX90-F1
#
_cell.length_a   1.000
_cell.length_b   1.000
_cell.length_c   1.000
_cell.angle_alpha   90.00
_cell.angle_beta   90.00
_cell.angle_gamma   90.00
#
_symmetry.space_group_name_H-M   'P 1'
#
loop_
_entity.id
_entity.type
_entity.pdbx_description
1 polymer ?
#
loop_
_entity_poly.entity_id
_entity_poly.type
_entity_poly.pdbx_seq_one_letter_code
_entity_poly.pdbx_strand_id
1 'polypeptide(L)'
;MKKIAIATLSVVVLVASSSAFAEGKTRAQVYQELIEAQQNGLDYITDTSYPDVNPIFAQQVKQHKEALAAQAAAAGRVASGSAAASGAN
;
A
#
# COMPACT_ATOMS: atom_id res chain seq x y z
N MET A 1 25.21 17.89 -43.50
CA MET A 1 25.34 17.11 -42.25
C MET A 1 24.61 17.84 -41.11
N LYS A 2 23.96 17.08 -40.20
CA LYS A 2 23.21 17.52 -38.99
C LYS A 2 21.70 17.75 -39.17
N LYS A 3 20.92 16.66 -39.31
CA LYS A 3 19.46 16.64 -39.03
C LYS A 3 18.96 15.28 -38.52
N ILE A 4 19.79 14.51 -37.81
CA ILE A 4 19.34 13.25 -37.20
C ILE A 4 19.96 13.16 -35.80
N ALA A 5 19.37 13.87 -34.85
CA ALA A 5 19.80 13.81 -33.45
C ALA A 5 18.64 14.07 -32.46
N ILE A 6 17.39 13.79 -32.86
CA ILE A 6 16.22 13.95 -31.97
C ILE A 6 15.31 12.73 -32.08
N ALA A 7 15.87 11.53 -31.96
CA ALA A 7 15.09 10.29 -31.94
C ALA A 7 15.57 9.26 -30.91
N THR A 8 16.45 9.63 -29.97
CA THR A 8 17.00 8.69 -28.98
C THR A 8 16.48 8.92 -27.56
N LEU A 9 15.77 10.03 -27.29
CA LEU A 9 15.29 10.33 -25.93
C LEU A 9 13.94 9.64 -25.56
N SER A 10 13.28 8.99 -26.51
CA SER A 10 11.92 8.46 -26.30
C SER A 10 11.86 7.00 -25.84
N VAL A 11 12.99 6.27 -25.79
CA VAL A 11 12.98 4.83 -25.47
C VAL A 11 13.08 4.55 -23.97
N VAL A 12 13.61 5.48 -23.17
CA VAL A 12 13.77 5.26 -21.72
C VAL A 12 12.42 5.24 -20.97
N VAL A 13 11.39 5.93 -21.49
CA VAL A 13 10.07 5.98 -20.83
C VAL A 13 9.26 4.69 -21.01
N LEU A 14 9.61 3.82 -21.96
CA LEU A 14 8.86 2.58 -22.22
C LEU A 14 9.24 1.40 -21.28
N VAL A 15 10.25 1.56 -20.42
CA VAL A 15 10.60 0.56 -19.38
C VAL A 15 9.85 0.82 -18.05
N ALA A 16 9.07 1.91 -17.97
CA ALA A 16 8.21 2.18 -16.81
C ALA A 16 6.93 1.32 -16.77
N SER A 17 6.72 0.45 -17.76
CA SER A 17 5.67 -0.58 -17.72
C SER A 17 6.12 -1.76 -16.86
N SER A 18 6.34 -1.52 -15.57
CA SER A 18 6.51 -2.58 -14.57
C SER A 18 5.22 -3.39 -14.53
N SER A 19 5.21 -4.51 -15.24
CA SER A 19 4.23 -5.57 -15.03
C SER A 19 4.36 -6.01 -13.57
N ALA A 20 3.30 -5.80 -12.79
CA ALA A 20 3.18 -6.28 -11.43
C ALA A 20 2.98 -7.80 -11.42
N PHE A 21 3.96 -8.54 -11.95
CA PHE A 21 4.18 -9.89 -11.50
C PHE A 21 4.86 -9.75 -10.13
N ALA A 22 4.32 -10.43 -9.13
CA ALA A 22 5.00 -10.59 -7.85
C ALA A 22 6.23 -11.49 -8.07
N GLU A 23 7.22 -10.99 -8.80
CA GLU A 23 8.56 -11.56 -8.86
C GLU A 23 9.15 -11.34 -7.47
N GLY A 24 8.99 -12.35 -6.63
CA GLY A 24 9.49 -12.32 -5.26
C GLY A 24 10.99 -12.07 -5.28
N LYS A 25 11.45 -11.10 -4.49
CA LYS A 25 12.87 -10.81 -4.35
C LYS A 25 13.62 -12.09 -3.96
N THR A 26 14.76 -12.32 -4.61
CA THR A 26 15.64 -13.42 -4.19
C THR A 26 16.21 -13.10 -2.80
N ARG A 27 16.60 -14.12 -2.03
CA ARG A 27 17.16 -13.89 -0.69
C ARG A 27 18.37 -12.95 -0.71
N ALA A 28 19.21 -13.03 -1.74
CA ALA A 28 20.36 -12.15 -1.93
C ALA A 28 19.94 -10.68 -2.08
N GLN A 29 18.89 -10.40 -2.85
CA GLN A 29 18.37 -9.05 -3.04
C GLN A 29 17.79 -8.49 -1.74
N VAL A 30 17.06 -9.32 -0.97
CA VAL A 30 16.54 -8.92 0.34
C VAL A 30 17.67 -8.54 1.29
N TYR A 31 18.77 -9.31 1.33
CA TYR A 31 19.90 -8.95 2.19
C TYR A 31 20.54 -7.61 1.81
N GLN A 32 20.73 -7.37 0.51
CA GLN A 32 21.32 -6.11 0.05
C GLN A 32 20.44 -4.91 0.45
N GLU A 33 19.13 -5.04 0.30
CA GLU A 33 18.17 -4.01 0.67
C GLU A 33 18.11 -3.79 2.19
N LEU A 34 18.21 -4.85 2.99
CA LEU A 34 18.28 -4.72 4.45
C LEU A 34 19.55 -3.98 4.89
N ILE A 35 20.70 -4.25 4.26
CA ILE A 35 21.95 -3.53 4.52
C ILE A 35 21.80 -2.05 4.14
N GLU A 36 21.23 -1.76 2.98
CA GLU A 36 21.00 -0.39 2.52
C GLU A 36 20.02 0.35 3.44
N ALA A 37 18.92 -0.29 3.83
CA ALA A 37 17.95 0.26 4.78
C ALA A 37 18.60 0.55 6.14
N GLN A 38 19.47 -0.34 6.62
CA GLN A 38 20.22 -0.15 7.87
C GLN A 38 21.21 1.02 7.76
N GLN A 39 21.95 1.13 6.65
CA GLN A 39 22.86 2.26 6.40
C GLN A 39 22.13 3.60 6.32
N ASN A 40 20.92 3.59 5.75
CA ASN A 40 20.04 4.76 5.69
C ASN A 40 19.33 5.05 7.01
N GLY A 41 19.54 4.23 8.04
CA GLY A 41 18.87 4.36 9.34
C GLY A 41 17.36 4.17 9.27
N LEU A 42 16.84 3.45 8.26
CA LEU A 42 15.40 3.20 8.09
C LEU A 42 14.87 2.06 8.95
N ASP A 43 15.75 1.39 9.71
CA ASP A 43 15.40 0.33 10.66
C ASP A 43 14.88 0.92 11.99
N TYR A 44 13.82 1.74 11.91
CA TYR A 44 13.15 2.32 13.08
C TYR A 44 12.17 1.30 13.70
N ILE A 45 12.69 0.17 14.17
CA ILE A 45 11.93 -0.77 15.00
C ILE A 45 12.43 -0.60 16.43
N THR A 46 11.61 0.02 17.27
CA THR A 46 11.85 0.08 18.71
C THR A 46 11.16 -1.11 19.38
N ASP A 47 11.59 -1.50 20.58
CA ASP A 47 10.90 -2.56 21.35
C ASP A 47 9.43 -2.22 21.67
N THR A 48 9.01 -0.97 21.47
CA THR A 48 7.61 -0.53 21.55
C THR A 48 6.84 -0.62 20.24
N SER A 49 7.53 -0.84 19.11
CA SER A 49 6.94 -0.96 17.78
C SER A 49 6.27 -2.31 17.56
N TYR A 50 6.58 -3.33 18.37
CA TYR A 50 5.95 -4.63 18.28
C TYR A 50 5.75 -5.27 19.67
N PRO A 51 4.64 -5.98 19.91
CA PRO A 51 3.48 -6.13 19.03
C PRO A 51 2.70 -4.82 18.87
N ASP A 52 2.05 -4.63 17.70
CA ASP A 52 1.20 -3.46 17.40
C ASP A 52 0.19 -3.15 18.50
N VAL A 53 -0.27 -4.21 19.18
CA VAL A 53 -1.13 -4.14 20.34
C VAL A 53 -0.55 -5.03 21.43
N ASN A 54 -0.51 -4.52 22.65
CA ASN A 54 -0.19 -5.35 23.80
C ASN A 54 -1.21 -6.51 23.87
N PRO A 55 -0.76 -7.77 24.05
CA PRO A 55 -1.62 -8.96 23.99
C PRO A 55 -2.81 -8.91 24.95
N ILE A 56 -2.71 -8.19 26.07
CA ILE A 56 -3.82 -7.99 27.02
C ILE A 56 -5.03 -7.29 26.35
N PHE A 57 -4.79 -6.40 25.39
CA PHE A 57 -5.84 -5.62 24.72
C PHE A 57 -6.25 -6.20 23.36
N ALA A 58 -5.65 -7.31 22.92
CA ALA A 58 -5.88 -7.86 21.58
C ALA A 58 -7.38 -8.12 21.28
N GLN A 59 -8.13 -8.62 22.27
CA GLN A 59 -9.57 -8.87 22.13
C GLN A 59 -10.39 -7.58 22.00
N GLN A 60 -10.09 -6.58 22.82
CA GLN A 60 -10.81 -5.32 22.79
C GLN A 60 -10.60 -4.59 21.46
N VAL A 61 -9.35 -4.57 20.96
CA VAL A 61 -9.04 -3.97 19.66
C VAL A 61 -9.77 -4.70 18.52
N LYS A 62 -9.86 -6.03 18.58
CA LYS A 62 -10.60 -6.83 17.60
C LYS A 62 -12.08 -6.45 17.56
N GLN A 63 -12.73 -6.40 18.72
CA GLN A 63 -14.15 -6.01 18.83
C GLN A 63 -14.40 -4.60 18.31
N HIS A 64 -13.54 -3.64 18.65
CA HIS A 64 -13.64 -2.27 18.14
C HIS A 64 -13.48 -2.20 16.61
N LYS A 65 -12.51 -2.94 16.04
CA LYS A 65 -12.34 -3.02 14.58
C LYS A 65 -13.59 -3.60 13.90
N GLU A 66 -14.17 -4.64 14.45
CA GLU A 66 -15.40 -5.25 13.93
C GLU A 66 -16.60 -4.28 13.99
N ALA A 67 -16.77 -3.56 15.10
CA ALA A 67 -17.83 -2.56 15.25
C ALA A 67 -17.64 -1.38 14.27
N LEU A 68 -16.41 -0.93 14.04
CA LEU A 68 -16.10 0.12 13.07
C LEU A 68 -16.34 -0.36 11.63
N ALA A 69 -15.98 -1.60 11.31
CA ALA A 69 -16.25 -2.19 10.00
C ALA A 69 -17.76 -2.32 9.74
N ALA A 70 -18.54 -2.72 10.74
CA ALA A 70 -20.00 -2.77 10.66
C ALA A 70 -20.62 -1.38 10.44
N GLN A 71 -20.13 -0.36 11.15
CA GLN A 71 -20.56 1.03 10.97
C GLN A 71 -20.20 1.58 9.59
N ALA A 72 -18.99 1.30 9.09
CA ALA A 72 -18.58 1.70 7.75
C ALA A 72 -19.45 1.01 6.67
N ALA A 73 -19.76 -0.27 6.85
CA ALA A 73 -20.67 -1.00 5.97
C ALA A 73 -22.09 -0.44 6.01
N ALA A 74 -22.59 -0.05 7.19
CA ALA A 74 -23.89 0.60 7.34
C ALA A 74 -23.92 1.99 6.70
N ALA A 75 -22.88 2.81 6.88
CA ALA A 75 -22.75 4.13 6.26
C ALA A 75 -22.71 4.05 4.72
N GLY A 76 -21.99 3.07 4.17
CA GLY A 76 -22.00 2.79 2.72
C GLY A 76 -23.38 2.37 2.20
N ARG A 77 -24.15 1.61 2.99
CA ARG A 77 -25.54 1.25 2.64
C ARG A 77 -26.50 2.44 2.70
N VAL A 78 -26.32 3.35 3.65
CA VAL A 78 -27.14 4.58 3.74
C VAL A 78 -26.89 5.48 2.52
N ALA A 79 -25.63 5.62 2.08
CA ALA A 79 -25.29 6.35 0.87
C ALA A 79 -25.89 5.72 -0.40
N SER A 80 -25.89 4.38 -0.52
CA SER A 80 -26.50 3.70 -1.67
C SER A 80 -28.03 3.75 -1.65
N GLY A 81 -28.66 3.70 -0.47
CA GLY A 81 -30.12 3.78 -0.32
C GLY A 81 -30.68 5.17 -0.61
N SER A 82 -29.95 6.23 -0.26
CA SER A 82 -30.32 7.62 -0.58
C SER A 82 -30.30 7.90 -2.10
N ALA A 83 -29.37 7.29 -2.84
CA ALA A 83 -29.28 7.45 -4.29
C ALA A 83 -30.44 6.75 -5.04
N ALA A 84 -30.92 5.61 -4.51
CA ALA A 84 -32.09 4.92 -5.08
C ALA A 84 -33.40 5.66 -4.83
N ALA A 85 -33.53 6.39 -3.72
CA ALA A 85 -34.73 7.15 -3.38
C ALA A 85 -34.86 8.49 -4.14
N SER A 86 -33.76 9.09 -4.61
CA SER A 86 -33.81 10.34 -5.39
C SER A 86 -34.00 10.15 -6.90
N GLY A 87 -34.00 8.90 -7.39
CA GLY A 87 -34.19 8.57 -8.82
C GLY A 87 -35.63 8.22 -9.22
N ALA A 88 -36.58 8.30 -8.28
CA ALA A 88 -37.99 8.02 -8.52
C ALA A 88 -38.84 9.27 -8.21
N ASN A 89 -38.68 10.33 -9.00
CA ASN A 89 -39.64 11.42 -9.14
C ASN A 89 -39.69 11.85 -10.61
#